data_AF-A0A955EDB6-F1
#
_entry.id   AF-A0A955EDB6-F1
#
_cell.length_a   1.000
_cell.length_b   1.000
_cell.length_c   1.000
_cell.angle_alpha   90.00
_cell.angle_beta   90.00
_cell.angle_gamma   90.00
#
_symmetry.space_group_name_H-M   'P 1'
#
loop_
_entity.id
_entity.type
_entity.pdbx_description
1 polymer ?
#
loop_
_entity_poly.entity_id
_entity_poly.type
_entity_poly.pdbx_seq_one_letter_code
_entity_poly.pdbx_strand_id
1 'polypeptide(L)'
;MAKKAELLEQAKKLKLDVSEKNTISEIEAAIANADSPTTEEVTESDEKAPVAKAGKRSAKALKEAEEAAEKEERKEMVAKGEVDPSEAGVKKGPAPKTRQKSERRSKGYKKAAELIDTTKTYTVKEAAEILPKTSSVKFDASVELHVNLGVDPRQADQNIRATVALPHGTGKTVRIAVFAPADQHEAAKKAGADIVGEDDFLQQLDKEQIDFDVLISTPQLMAKLGKYARVLGPKGLMPNPKSGTVTAKVAEAVKEAKAGKVEFRVDKQSIIHLAVGKVSFKPEQIAENAQTVLKAIADAKPSSVKGTYIQKVTMTTTMGPSISVSTTS
;
A
#
# COMPACT_ATOMS: atom_id res chain seq x y z
N MET A 1 -35.35 34.97 73.99
CA MET A 1 -35.62 36.14 73.13
C MET A 1 -34.35 36.95 72.84
N ALA A 2 -33.48 37.24 73.83
CA ALA A 2 -32.25 38.03 73.63
C ALA A 2 -31.25 37.43 72.61
N LYS A 3 -30.93 36.12 72.70
CA LYS A 3 -29.97 35.47 71.79
C LYS A 3 -30.37 35.49 70.31
N LYS A 4 -31.67 35.42 69.99
CA LYS A 4 -32.14 35.42 68.59
C LYS A 4 -32.00 36.81 67.96
N ALA A 5 -32.20 37.87 68.75
CA ALA A 5 -32.04 39.25 68.29
C ALA A 5 -30.56 39.59 68.01
N GLU A 6 -29.64 39.16 68.88
CA GLU A 6 -28.19 39.36 68.69
C GLU A 6 -27.67 38.62 67.45
N LEU A 7 -28.13 37.39 67.20
CA LEU A 7 -27.73 36.60 66.03
C LEU A 7 -28.30 37.18 64.72
N LEU A 8 -29.53 37.73 64.73
CA LEU A 8 -30.08 38.44 63.57
C LEU A 8 -29.34 39.75 63.28
N GLU A 9 -28.83 40.43 64.31
CA GLU A 9 -28.02 41.63 64.13
C GLU A 9 -26.63 41.30 63.55
N GLN A 10 -26.02 40.20 64.00
CA GLN A 10 -24.78 39.68 63.42
C GLN A 10 -24.94 39.22 61.97
N ALA A 11 -26.04 38.52 61.64
CA ALA A 11 -26.35 38.10 60.27
C ALA A 11 -26.60 39.30 59.32
N LYS A 12 -27.29 40.35 59.81
CA LYS A 12 -27.47 41.60 59.05
C LYS A 12 -26.15 42.32 58.80
N LYS A 13 -25.22 42.30 59.76
CA LYS A 13 -23.90 42.92 59.64
C LYS A 13 -23.02 42.22 58.59
N LEU A 14 -23.23 40.92 58.39
CA LEU A 14 -22.60 40.09 57.36
C LEU A 14 -23.36 40.03 56.02
N LYS A 15 -24.44 40.82 55.86
CA LYS A 15 -25.30 40.90 54.65
C LYS A 15 -25.92 39.56 54.20
N LEU A 16 -26.31 38.70 55.13
CA LEU A 16 -27.03 37.45 54.84
C LEU A 16 -28.55 37.66 54.89
N ASP A 17 -29.29 37.13 53.91
CA ASP A 17 -30.76 37.22 53.86
C ASP A 17 -31.44 36.21 54.82
N VAL A 18 -31.54 36.59 56.09
CA VAL A 18 -32.18 35.76 57.14
C VAL A 18 -33.27 36.55 57.86
N SER A 19 -34.47 35.95 58.01
CA SER A 19 -35.67 36.62 58.55
C SER A 19 -36.07 36.13 59.95
N GLU A 20 -36.94 36.87 60.64
CA GLU A 20 -37.42 36.52 62.00
C GLU A 20 -38.16 35.16 62.09
N LYS A 21 -38.56 34.60 60.94
CA LYS A 21 -39.20 33.29 60.84
C LYS A 21 -38.22 32.12 60.95
N ASN A 22 -36.93 32.35 60.73
CA ASN A 22 -35.92 31.29 60.74
C ASN A 22 -35.61 30.86 62.18
N THR A 23 -35.26 29.58 62.37
CA THR A 23 -34.91 29.05 63.69
C THR A 23 -33.48 29.46 64.08
N ILE A 24 -33.19 29.47 65.38
CA ILE A 24 -31.89 29.96 65.90
C ILE A 24 -30.72 29.15 65.33
N SER A 25 -30.89 27.83 65.19
CA SER A 25 -29.89 26.92 64.63
C SER A 25 -29.57 27.17 63.14
N GLU A 26 -30.56 27.63 62.36
CA GLU A 26 -30.36 27.94 60.94
C GLU A 26 -29.58 29.26 60.76
N ILE A 27 -29.79 30.22 61.68
CA ILE A 27 -29.08 31.50 61.67
C ILE A 27 -27.61 31.29 62.10
N GLU A 28 -27.37 30.45 63.12
CA GLU A 28 -26.00 30.12 63.56
C GLU A 28 -25.21 29.36 62.47
N ALA A 29 -25.85 28.44 61.74
CA ALA A 29 -25.21 27.73 60.63
C ALA A 29 -24.89 28.65 59.44
N ALA A 30 -25.74 29.65 59.16
CA ALA A 30 -25.49 30.63 58.10
C ALA A 30 -24.32 31.58 58.44
N ILE A 31 -24.21 31.99 59.71
CA ILE A 31 -23.09 32.81 60.18
C ILE A 31 -21.78 32.01 60.16
N ALA A 32 -21.80 30.75 60.59
CA ALA A 32 -20.62 29.88 60.59
C ALA A 32 -20.06 29.61 59.17
N ASN A 33 -20.92 29.56 58.16
CA ASN A 33 -20.50 29.41 56.76
C ASN A 33 -19.95 30.72 56.15
N ALA A 34 -20.19 31.87 56.77
CA ALA A 34 -19.71 33.17 56.30
C ALA A 34 -18.38 33.60 56.95
N ASP A 35 -18.05 33.09 58.14
CA ASP A 35 -16.86 33.48 58.91
C ASP A 35 -15.58 32.64 58.61
N SER A 36 -15.58 31.82 57.56
CA SER A 36 -14.36 31.17 57.09
C SER A 36 -13.48 32.16 56.31
N PRO A 37 -12.23 32.45 56.73
CA PRO A 37 -11.40 33.47 56.09
C PRO A 37 -10.60 32.85 54.94
N THR A 38 -10.73 33.37 53.72
CA THR A 38 -9.59 33.78 52.87
C THR A 38 -10.02 34.59 51.63
N THR A 39 -10.06 35.91 51.83
CA THR A 39 -9.43 36.99 51.03
C THR A 39 -9.91 37.27 49.57
N GLU A 40 -10.83 38.24 49.47
CA GLU A 40 -10.80 39.54 48.71
C GLU A 40 -9.82 39.67 47.52
N GLU A 41 -10.33 39.86 46.29
CA GLU A 41 -10.55 41.13 45.55
C GLU A 41 -9.30 41.91 45.12
N VAL A 42 -9.06 42.03 43.79
CA VAL A 42 -8.69 43.29 43.10
C VAL A 42 -9.21 43.25 41.65
N THR A 43 -10.01 44.26 41.29
CA THR A 43 -10.45 44.61 39.92
C THR A 43 -9.41 45.45 39.16
N GLU A 44 -9.54 45.45 37.82
CA GLU A 44 -9.02 46.39 36.81
C GLU A 44 -7.80 45.99 35.91
N SER A 45 -8.16 45.78 34.63
CA SER A 45 -7.58 46.27 33.35
C SER A 45 -6.08 46.20 33.02
N ASP A 46 -5.84 45.76 31.77
CA ASP A 46 -4.64 45.92 30.90
C ASP A 46 -3.33 45.31 31.43
N GLU A 47 -2.58 44.47 30.72
CA GLU A 47 -1.94 44.73 29.44
C GLU A 47 -1.35 43.40 28.89
N LYS A 48 -1.39 43.20 27.58
CA LYS A 48 -0.62 42.14 26.89
C LYS A 48 0.89 42.41 27.00
N ALA A 49 1.68 41.42 27.44
CA ALA A 49 2.90 40.88 26.79
C ALA A 49 3.71 39.95 27.73
N PRO A 50 4.68 39.14 27.24
CA PRO A 50 4.50 37.99 26.36
C PRO A 50 5.06 36.70 27.00
N VAL A 51 4.37 35.56 26.86
CA VAL A 51 4.92 34.26 27.30
C VAL A 51 5.97 33.78 26.30
N ALA A 52 7.20 33.59 26.78
CA ALA A 52 8.34 33.15 25.99
C ALA A 52 8.13 31.75 25.36
N LYS A 53 8.61 31.63 24.12
CA LYS A 53 8.61 30.43 23.28
C LYS A 53 9.12 29.18 24.01
N ALA A 54 8.24 28.26 24.35
CA ALA A 54 8.63 26.86 24.55
C ALA A 54 7.49 25.90 24.16
N GLY A 55 7.49 25.56 22.86
CA GLY A 55 7.19 24.23 22.33
C GLY A 55 5.81 23.61 22.58
N LYS A 56 5.18 23.13 21.49
CA LYS A 56 4.01 22.22 21.43
C LYS A 56 4.06 20.97 22.36
N ARG A 57 5.15 20.77 23.11
CA ARG A 57 5.34 19.70 24.10
C ARG A 57 4.64 20.00 25.43
N SER A 58 4.54 21.27 25.85
CA SER A 58 3.89 21.64 27.13
C SER A 58 2.38 21.38 27.10
N ALA A 59 1.70 21.78 26.02
CA ALA A 59 0.26 21.51 25.83
C ALA A 59 -0.07 20.01 25.68
N LYS A 60 0.89 19.19 25.23
CA LYS A 60 0.72 17.73 25.13
C LYS A 60 0.89 17.06 26.49
N ALA A 61 1.85 17.53 27.28
CA ALA A 61 2.09 17.04 28.64
C ALA A 61 0.92 17.34 29.58
N LEU A 62 0.28 18.51 29.44
CA LEU A 62 -0.91 18.87 30.21
C LEU A 62 -2.10 17.96 29.90
N LYS A 63 -2.33 17.64 28.61
CA LYS A 63 -3.40 16.71 28.21
C LYS A 63 -3.14 15.26 28.61
N GLU A 64 -1.88 14.81 28.57
CA GLU A 64 -1.50 13.48 29.05
C GLU A 64 -1.60 13.37 30.58
N ALA A 65 -1.43 14.48 31.31
CA ALA A 65 -1.62 14.53 32.76
C ALA A 65 -3.10 14.51 33.16
N GLU A 66 -3.97 15.24 32.44
CA GLU A 66 -5.43 15.18 32.64
C GLU A 66 -6.00 13.79 32.34
N GLU A 67 -5.59 13.15 31.24
CA GLU A 67 -6.01 11.78 30.92
C GLU A 67 -5.47 10.72 31.90
N ALA A 68 -4.35 11.00 32.58
CA ALA A 68 -3.80 10.13 33.62
C ALA A 68 -4.58 10.28 34.94
N ALA A 69 -4.91 11.52 35.33
CA ALA A 69 -5.74 11.80 36.50
C ALA A 69 -7.14 11.21 36.35
N GLU A 70 -7.77 11.38 35.18
CA GLU A 70 -9.11 10.82 34.90
C GLU A 70 -9.11 9.27 34.89
N LYS A 71 -7.96 8.66 34.55
CA LYS A 71 -7.77 7.20 34.66
C LYS A 71 -7.57 6.72 36.09
N GLU A 72 -6.95 7.51 36.95
CA GLU A 72 -6.80 7.18 38.38
C GLU A 72 -8.13 7.34 39.11
N GLU A 73 -8.85 8.44 38.89
CA GLU A 73 -10.20 8.63 39.45
C GLU A 73 -11.17 7.53 39.03
N ARG A 74 -11.11 7.10 37.77
CA ARG A 74 -11.95 6.01 37.27
C ARG A 74 -11.54 4.63 37.79
N LYS A 75 -10.26 4.44 38.17
CA LYS A 75 -9.80 3.22 38.89
C LYS A 75 -10.28 3.21 40.33
N GLU A 76 -10.31 4.35 41.00
CA GLU A 76 -10.86 4.48 42.35
C GLU A 76 -12.38 4.23 42.38
N MET A 77 -13.11 4.69 41.36
CA MET A 77 -14.54 4.39 41.20
C MET A 77 -14.81 2.90 40.96
N VAL A 78 -13.92 2.20 40.25
CA VAL A 78 -14.00 0.73 40.08
C VAL A 78 -13.66 -0.01 41.38
N ALA A 79 -12.74 0.52 42.19
CA ALA A 79 -12.42 -0.06 43.51
C ALA A 79 -13.55 0.09 44.53
N LYS A 80 -14.44 1.08 44.37
CA LYS A 80 -15.64 1.30 45.20
C LYS A 80 -16.87 0.47 44.78
N GLY A 81 -16.77 -0.32 43.70
CA GLY A 81 -17.73 -1.39 43.40
C GLY A 81 -19.04 -0.96 42.72
N GLU A 82 -19.07 0.16 41.98
CA GLU A 82 -20.29 0.68 41.35
C GLU A 82 -20.48 0.26 39.87
N VAL A 83 -19.61 -0.58 39.27
CA VAL A 83 -19.74 -1.03 37.86
C VAL A 83 -19.25 -2.47 37.62
N ASP A 84 -20.04 -3.25 36.87
CA ASP A 84 -19.84 -4.67 36.48
C ASP A 84 -18.60 -4.89 35.55
N PRO A 85 -17.82 -5.98 35.65
CA PRO A 85 -16.52 -6.13 34.97
C PRO A 85 -16.58 -6.34 33.44
N SER A 86 -17.78 -6.49 32.87
CA SER A 86 -17.99 -6.76 31.44
C SER A 86 -17.96 -5.52 30.54
N GLU A 87 -17.92 -4.31 31.11
CA GLU A 87 -17.74 -3.06 30.37
C GLU A 87 -16.29 -2.58 30.27
N ALA A 88 -15.31 -3.44 30.54
CA ALA A 88 -13.90 -3.19 30.24
C ALA A 88 -13.61 -3.33 28.73
N GLY A 89 -14.44 -2.73 27.88
CA GLY A 89 -14.09 -2.43 26.50
C GLY A 89 -12.96 -1.40 26.52
N VAL A 90 -11.72 -1.86 26.37
CA VAL A 90 -10.54 -1.03 26.14
C VAL A 90 -10.90 -0.01 25.06
N LYS A 91 -11.16 1.24 25.46
CA LYS A 91 -11.25 2.36 24.51
C LYS A 91 -9.88 2.44 23.84
N LYS A 92 -9.75 1.83 22.66
CA LYS A 92 -8.61 2.07 21.77
C LYS A 92 -8.53 3.58 21.63
N GLY A 93 -7.45 4.17 22.16
CA GLY A 93 -7.19 5.59 21.96
C GLY A 93 -7.30 5.93 20.47
N PRO A 94 -7.57 7.20 20.12
CA PRO A 94 -7.75 7.59 18.72
C PRO A 94 -6.59 7.03 17.90
N ALA A 95 -6.92 6.28 16.84
CA ALA A 95 -5.93 5.64 15.99
C ALA A 95 -4.85 6.67 15.64
N PRO A 96 -3.55 6.33 15.78
CA PRO A 96 -2.48 7.30 15.60
C PRO A 96 -2.67 7.97 14.23
N LYS A 97 -2.78 9.32 14.23
CA LYS A 97 -2.97 10.12 13.01
C LYS A 97 -1.85 9.78 12.04
N THR A 98 -2.19 8.90 11.13
CA THR A 98 -1.26 8.28 10.20
C THR A 98 -1.01 9.33 9.13
N ARG A 99 0.20 9.96 9.15
CA ARG A 99 0.65 10.88 8.08
C ARG A 99 0.26 10.35 6.71
N GLN A 100 -0.11 11.21 5.76
CA GLN A 100 -0.56 10.76 4.44
C GLN A 100 0.53 9.91 3.75
N LYS A 101 0.14 8.93 2.92
CA LYS A 101 1.11 8.04 2.26
C LYS A 101 2.17 8.82 1.47
N SER A 102 1.78 9.91 0.81
CA SER A 102 2.67 10.84 0.11
C SER A 102 3.73 11.47 1.03
N GLU A 103 3.33 11.90 2.24
CA GLU A 103 4.22 12.53 3.22
C GLU A 103 5.28 11.56 3.79
N ARG A 104 4.96 10.26 3.80
CA ARG A 104 5.85 9.18 4.26
C ARG A 104 6.89 8.76 3.22
N ARG A 105 6.72 9.15 1.96
CA ARG A 105 7.66 8.82 0.88
C ARG A 105 8.92 9.68 0.95
N SER A 106 9.98 9.21 0.28
CA SER A 106 11.26 9.90 0.20
C SER A 106 11.12 11.26 -0.48
N LYS A 107 12.08 12.16 -0.23
CA LYS A 107 12.13 13.47 -0.88
C LYS A 107 12.21 13.36 -2.42
N GLY A 108 12.93 12.35 -2.92
CA GLY A 108 13.03 12.08 -4.36
C GLY A 108 11.68 11.70 -4.98
N TYR A 109 10.93 10.81 -4.32
CA TYR A 109 9.59 10.43 -4.78
C TYR A 109 8.63 11.63 -4.79
N LYS A 110 8.68 12.52 -3.78
CA LYS A 110 7.81 13.71 -3.72
C LYS A 110 8.05 14.65 -4.89
N LYS A 111 9.32 14.93 -5.21
CA LYS A 111 9.70 15.75 -6.38
C LYS A 111 9.21 15.13 -7.70
N ALA A 112 9.35 13.82 -7.85
CA ALA A 112 8.86 13.13 -9.03
C ALA A 112 7.32 13.16 -9.12
N ALA A 113 6.63 13.10 -7.98
CA ALA A 113 5.17 13.17 -7.93
C ALA A 113 4.62 14.56 -8.28
N GLU A 114 5.36 15.63 -8.01
CA GLU A 114 4.98 17.01 -8.41
C GLU A 114 4.94 17.19 -9.94
N LEU A 115 5.66 16.36 -10.70
CA LEU A 115 5.65 16.38 -12.17
C LEU A 115 4.39 15.74 -12.77
N ILE A 116 3.61 15.02 -11.95
CA ILE A 116 2.43 14.27 -12.41
C ILE A 116 1.19 14.90 -11.78
N ASP A 117 0.24 15.25 -12.64
CA ASP A 117 -1.10 15.59 -12.21
C ASP A 117 -1.90 14.30 -11.97
N THR A 118 -2.29 14.08 -10.72
CA THR A 118 -3.08 12.90 -10.33
C THR A 118 -4.53 12.93 -10.81
N THR A 119 -5.04 14.10 -11.17
CA THR A 119 -6.42 14.27 -11.66
C THR A 119 -6.52 14.11 -13.16
N LYS A 120 -5.44 14.38 -13.89
CA LYS A 120 -5.37 14.24 -15.34
C LYS A 120 -5.19 12.77 -15.74
N THR A 121 -5.85 12.40 -16.83
CA THR A 121 -5.57 11.15 -17.57
C THR A 121 -4.63 11.46 -18.72
N TYR A 122 -3.55 10.71 -18.82
CA TYR A 122 -2.54 10.89 -19.87
C TYR A 122 -2.76 9.89 -21.00
N THR A 123 -2.38 10.26 -22.21
CA THR A 123 -2.26 9.29 -23.31
C THR A 123 -1.04 8.40 -23.11
N VAL A 124 -0.98 7.24 -23.76
CA VAL A 124 0.18 6.33 -23.71
C VAL A 124 1.47 7.06 -24.12
N LYS A 125 1.40 7.94 -25.12
CA LYS A 125 2.54 8.72 -25.63
C LYS A 125 3.01 9.75 -24.61
N GLU A 126 2.11 10.56 -24.07
CA GLU A 126 2.45 11.53 -23.02
C GLU A 126 3.03 10.84 -21.77
N ALA A 127 2.44 9.71 -21.37
CA ALA A 127 2.95 8.92 -20.26
C ALA A 127 4.38 8.43 -20.53
N ALA A 128 4.66 7.91 -21.73
CA ALA A 128 5.98 7.44 -22.14
C ALA A 128 7.06 8.55 -22.12
N GLU A 129 6.70 9.81 -22.37
CA GLU A 129 7.61 10.95 -22.28
C GLU A 129 7.90 11.40 -20.83
N ILE A 130 6.90 11.26 -19.95
CA ILE A 130 7.01 11.68 -18.55
C ILE A 130 7.73 10.62 -17.71
N LEU A 131 7.51 9.32 -17.99
CA LEU A 131 8.03 8.20 -17.20
C LEU A 131 9.55 8.28 -16.96
N PRO A 132 10.42 8.51 -17.97
CA PRO A 132 11.87 8.61 -17.75
C PRO A 132 12.26 9.73 -16.78
N LYS A 133 11.52 10.85 -16.79
CA LYS A 133 11.78 12.02 -15.94
C LYS A 133 11.39 11.79 -14.48
N THR A 134 10.51 10.81 -14.23
CA THR A 134 10.01 10.48 -12.89
C THR A 134 10.90 9.49 -12.14
N SER A 135 11.85 8.86 -12.82
CA SER A 135 12.82 7.96 -12.18
C SER A 135 13.80 8.76 -11.32
N SER A 136 13.76 8.54 -10.01
CA SER A 136 14.73 9.13 -9.06
C SER A 136 15.94 8.22 -8.80
N VAL A 137 16.09 7.14 -9.58
CA VAL A 137 17.00 6.03 -9.28
C VAL A 137 18.24 6.08 -10.18
N LYS A 138 19.39 5.64 -9.67
CA LYS A 138 20.69 5.69 -10.36
C LYS A 138 20.92 4.56 -11.37
N PHE A 139 20.14 3.48 -11.30
CA PHE A 139 20.21 2.36 -12.23
C PHE A 139 19.08 2.44 -13.26
N ASP A 140 19.20 1.66 -14.34
CA ASP A 140 18.19 1.59 -15.39
C ASP A 140 16.93 0.87 -14.88
N ALA A 141 15.97 1.67 -14.41
CA ALA A 141 14.72 1.19 -13.84
C ALA A 141 13.81 0.59 -14.92
N SER A 142 12.99 -0.39 -14.53
CA SER A 142 12.00 -0.97 -15.45
C SER A 142 10.78 -0.07 -15.52
N VAL A 143 10.19 -0.01 -16.70
CA VAL A 143 8.89 0.63 -16.93
C VAL A 143 7.83 -0.45 -16.89
N GLU A 144 6.88 -0.29 -15.98
CA GLU A 144 5.84 -1.26 -15.68
C GLU A 144 4.46 -0.71 -16.09
N LEU A 145 3.66 -1.60 -16.66
CA LEU A 145 2.25 -1.39 -16.98
C LEU A 145 1.42 -2.26 -16.03
N HIS A 146 0.49 -1.61 -15.34
CA HIS A 146 -0.48 -2.26 -14.49
C HIS A 146 -1.88 -2.02 -15.03
N VAL A 147 -2.57 -3.10 -15.34
CA VAL A 147 -3.91 -3.06 -15.94
C VAL A 147 -4.87 -3.76 -14.99
N ASN A 148 -5.83 -3.01 -14.46
CA ASN A 148 -6.91 -3.56 -13.65
C ASN A 148 -8.03 -4.03 -14.57
N LEU A 149 -8.39 -5.30 -14.48
CA LEU A 149 -9.39 -5.95 -15.30
C LEU A 149 -10.67 -6.23 -14.50
N GLY A 150 -11.81 -6.17 -15.20
CA GLY A 150 -13.13 -6.54 -14.67
C GLY A 150 -13.41 -8.04 -14.73
N VAL A 151 -12.44 -8.87 -14.36
CA VAL A 151 -12.56 -10.34 -14.35
C VAL A 151 -12.49 -10.89 -12.94
N ASP A 152 -13.13 -12.03 -12.67
CA ASP A 152 -12.98 -12.75 -11.40
C ASP A 152 -11.95 -13.89 -11.55
N PRO A 153 -10.72 -13.75 -11.02
CA PRO A 153 -9.65 -14.75 -11.17
C PRO A 153 -9.96 -16.07 -10.44
N ARG A 154 -10.99 -16.12 -9.59
CA ARG A 154 -11.43 -17.36 -8.93
C ARG A 154 -12.19 -18.27 -9.90
N GLN A 155 -12.78 -17.70 -10.94
CA GLN A 155 -13.52 -18.45 -11.95
C GLN A 155 -12.55 -18.90 -13.06
N ALA A 156 -12.55 -20.20 -13.35
CA ALA A 156 -11.58 -20.80 -14.26
C ALA A 156 -11.73 -20.31 -15.72
N ASP A 157 -12.95 -19.98 -16.13
CA ASP A 157 -13.31 -19.44 -17.45
C ASP A 157 -12.95 -17.97 -17.61
N GLN A 158 -12.77 -17.23 -16.51
CA GLN A 158 -12.35 -15.83 -16.52
C GLN A 158 -10.85 -15.64 -16.22
N ASN A 159 -10.13 -16.71 -15.92
CA ASN A 159 -8.70 -16.65 -15.64
C ASN A 159 -7.90 -16.51 -16.94
N ILE A 160 -7.19 -15.39 -17.08
CA ILE A 160 -6.42 -15.08 -18.29
C ILE A 160 -4.95 -15.36 -18.05
N ARG A 161 -4.39 -16.16 -18.96
CA ARG A 161 -2.96 -16.43 -19.07
C ARG A 161 -2.59 -16.49 -20.54
N ALA A 162 -1.81 -15.52 -20.99
CA ALA A 162 -1.43 -15.38 -22.39
C ALA A 162 -0.02 -14.82 -22.52
N THR A 163 0.53 -14.89 -23.72
CA THR A 163 1.85 -14.37 -24.05
C THR A 163 1.76 -13.31 -25.12
N VAL A 164 2.59 -12.28 -25.01
CA VAL A 164 2.72 -11.22 -26.00
C VAL A 164 4.20 -11.05 -26.35
N ALA A 165 4.49 -10.95 -27.65
CA ALA A 165 5.82 -10.60 -28.13
C ALA A 165 5.92 -9.06 -28.16
N LEU A 166 6.88 -8.50 -27.42
CA LEU A 166 7.14 -7.06 -27.47
C LEU A 166 8.02 -6.74 -28.68
N PRO A 167 7.64 -5.77 -29.55
CA PRO A 167 8.41 -5.45 -30.75
C PRO A 167 9.83 -4.95 -30.45
N HIS A 168 10.01 -4.21 -29.35
CA HIS A 168 11.33 -3.70 -28.93
C HIS A 168 11.97 -4.53 -27.80
N GLY A 169 11.35 -5.66 -27.44
CA GLY A 169 11.78 -6.49 -26.31
C GLY A 169 11.66 -5.81 -24.94
N THR A 170 12.18 -6.47 -23.91
CA THR A 170 12.15 -6.01 -22.51
C THR A 170 13.43 -5.31 -22.06
N GLY A 171 14.51 -5.38 -22.85
CA GLY A 171 15.83 -4.83 -22.49
C GLY A 171 16.55 -5.61 -21.38
N LYS A 172 16.04 -6.79 -20.98
CA LYS A 172 16.72 -7.72 -20.07
C LYS A 172 17.38 -8.84 -20.88
N THR A 173 18.63 -9.16 -20.57
CA THR A 173 19.29 -10.36 -21.07
C THR A 173 18.72 -11.57 -20.33
N VAL A 174 17.89 -12.35 -21.02
CA VAL A 174 17.22 -13.55 -20.48
C VAL A 174 18.13 -14.75 -20.70
N ARG A 175 18.45 -15.48 -19.62
CA ARG A 175 19.16 -16.77 -19.71
C ARG A 175 18.16 -17.89 -20.02
N ILE A 176 18.35 -18.60 -21.12
CA ILE A 176 17.41 -19.64 -21.59
C ILE A 176 18.03 -21.02 -21.43
N ALA A 177 17.32 -21.88 -20.70
CA ALA A 177 17.60 -23.30 -20.62
C ALA A 177 16.66 -24.09 -21.54
N VAL A 178 17.19 -25.07 -22.24
CA VAL A 178 16.44 -25.94 -23.15
C VAL A 178 16.59 -27.39 -22.70
N PHE A 179 15.45 -28.01 -22.41
CA PHE A 179 15.34 -29.42 -22.07
C PHE A 179 14.70 -30.20 -23.21
N ALA A 180 15.55 -30.76 -24.08
CA ALA A 180 15.17 -31.39 -25.34
C ALA A 180 16.02 -32.65 -25.57
N PRO A 181 15.58 -33.59 -26.43
CA PRO A 181 16.38 -34.74 -26.82
C PRO A 181 17.61 -34.30 -27.64
N ALA A 182 18.64 -35.15 -27.69
CA ALA A 182 19.94 -34.85 -28.31
C ALA A 182 19.83 -34.28 -29.73
N ASP A 183 18.89 -34.77 -30.53
CA ASP A 183 18.66 -34.35 -31.92
C ASP A 183 18.35 -32.85 -32.06
N GLN A 184 17.81 -32.22 -31.00
CA GLN A 184 17.42 -30.81 -31.00
C GLN A 184 18.45 -29.90 -30.30
N HIS A 185 19.52 -30.47 -29.74
CA HIS A 185 20.51 -29.72 -28.99
C HIS A 185 21.27 -28.73 -29.86
N GLU A 186 21.70 -29.16 -31.05
CA GLU A 186 22.42 -28.28 -31.98
C GLU A 186 21.56 -27.11 -32.45
N ALA A 187 20.29 -27.37 -32.75
CA ALA A 187 19.35 -26.33 -33.17
C ALA A 187 19.11 -25.30 -32.05
N ALA A 188 19.01 -25.76 -30.80
CA ALA A 188 18.87 -24.90 -29.63
C ALA A 188 20.12 -24.03 -29.39
N LYS A 189 21.33 -24.63 -29.46
CA LYS A 189 22.60 -23.90 -29.32
C LYS A 189 22.76 -22.84 -30.42
N LYS A 190 22.43 -23.18 -31.67
CA LYS A 190 22.44 -22.23 -32.81
C LYS A 190 21.42 -21.10 -32.65
N ALA A 191 20.27 -21.37 -32.02
CA ALA A 191 19.28 -20.33 -31.68
C ALA A 191 19.72 -19.45 -30.49
N GLY A 192 20.80 -19.82 -29.80
CA GLY A 192 21.38 -19.07 -28.69
C GLY A 192 20.96 -19.54 -27.31
N ALA A 193 20.47 -20.76 -27.13
CA ALA A 193 20.24 -21.28 -25.78
C ALA A 193 21.55 -21.32 -24.97
N ASP A 194 21.51 -20.84 -23.73
CA ASP A 194 22.69 -20.76 -22.85
C ASP A 194 23.00 -22.13 -22.24
N ILE A 195 21.96 -22.86 -21.86
CA ILE A 195 22.04 -24.19 -21.28
C ILE A 195 21.19 -25.13 -22.12
N VAL A 196 21.78 -26.23 -22.56
CA VAL A 196 21.09 -27.28 -23.34
C VAL A 196 21.51 -28.63 -22.78
N GLY A 197 20.53 -29.45 -22.41
CA GLY A 197 20.82 -30.78 -21.88
C GLY A 197 19.56 -31.61 -21.69
N GLU A 198 19.78 -32.91 -21.50
CA GLU A 198 18.77 -33.86 -21.01
C GLU A 198 19.15 -34.29 -19.59
N ASP A 199 19.83 -35.42 -19.39
CA ASP A 199 20.06 -35.96 -18.05
C ASP A 199 21.04 -35.12 -17.19
N ASP A 200 22.04 -34.48 -17.81
CA ASP A 200 22.97 -33.57 -17.09
C ASP A 200 22.24 -32.36 -16.49
N PHE A 201 21.18 -31.88 -17.15
CA PHE A 201 20.36 -30.78 -16.67
C PHE A 201 19.51 -31.21 -15.46
N LEU A 202 19.03 -32.46 -15.45
CA LEU A 202 18.30 -33.00 -14.30
C LEU A 202 19.19 -33.10 -13.06
N GLN A 203 20.46 -33.49 -13.22
CA GLN A 203 21.41 -33.53 -12.11
C GLN A 203 21.70 -32.13 -11.53
N GLN A 204 21.72 -31.09 -12.37
CA GLN A 204 21.84 -29.70 -11.89
C GLN A 204 20.60 -29.25 -11.12
N LEU A 205 19.41 -29.66 -11.58
CA LEU A 205 18.15 -29.41 -10.87
C LEU A 205 18.06 -30.17 -9.54
N ASP A 206 18.58 -31.40 -9.46
CA ASP A 206 18.70 -32.16 -8.20
C ASP A 206 19.56 -31.44 -7.16
N LYS A 207 20.60 -30.74 -7.61
CA LYS A 207 21.47 -29.90 -6.77
C LYS A 207 20.88 -28.51 -6.49
N GLU A 208 19.65 -28.25 -6.93
CA GLU A 208 18.95 -26.96 -6.83
C GLU A 208 19.71 -25.76 -7.45
N GLN A 209 20.64 -26.02 -8.37
CA GLN A 209 21.36 -24.97 -9.09
C GLN A 209 20.50 -24.44 -10.23
N ILE A 210 19.91 -23.27 -10.04
CA ILE A 210 19.00 -22.64 -11.01
C ILE A 210 19.59 -21.31 -11.49
N ASP A 211 20.17 -21.36 -12.69
CA ASP A 211 20.86 -20.24 -13.33
C ASP A 211 20.21 -19.81 -14.66
N PHE A 212 18.90 -19.95 -14.77
CA PHE A 212 18.13 -19.59 -15.96
C PHE A 212 16.84 -18.85 -15.59
N ASP A 213 16.35 -18.01 -16.51
CA ASP A 213 15.12 -17.23 -16.39
C ASP A 213 13.94 -17.88 -17.13
N VAL A 214 14.20 -18.65 -18.19
CA VAL A 214 13.18 -19.33 -19.00
C VAL A 214 13.62 -20.75 -19.31
N LEU A 215 12.72 -21.72 -19.05
CA LEU A 215 12.91 -23.12 -19.40
C LEU A 215 11.97 -23.49 -20.57
N ILE A 216 12.56 -23.94 -21.67
CA ILE A 216 11.83 -24.46 -22.84
C ILE A 216 12.00 -25.97 -22.85
N SER A 217 10.91 -26.69 -23.07
CA SER A 217 10.93 -28.16 -23.05
C SER A 217 10.15 -28.76 -24.21
N THR A 218 10.52 -29.98 -24.60
CA THR A 218 9.72 -30.78 -25.51
C THR A 218 8.59 -31.52 -24.76
N PRO A 219 7.43 -31.75 -25.40
CA PRO A 219 6.30 -32.44 -24.75
C PRO A 219 6.64 -33.84 -24.23
N GLN A 220 7.58 -34.53 -24.87
CA GLN A 220 7.98 -35.91 -24.53
C GLN A 220 8.73 -35.97 -23.19
N LEU A 221 9.62 -35.00 -22.95
CA LEU A 221 10.47 -34.97 -21.76
C LEU A 221 9.83 -34.24 -20.58
N MET A 222 8.72 -33.53 -20.79
CA MET A 222 7.96 -32.84 -19.73
C MET A 222 7.60 -33.74 -18.53
N ALA A 223 7.31 -35.02 -18.77
CA ALA A 223 6.97 -35.96 -17.70
C ALA A 223 8.13 -36.13 -16.68
N LYS A 224 9.39 -36.08 -17.14
CA LYS A 224 10.58 -36.15 -16.28
C LYS A 224 10.70 -34.91 -15.37
N LEU A 225 10.33 -33.73 -15.88
CA LEU A 225 10.36 -32.46 -15.13
C LEU A 225 9.30 -32.37 -14.02
N GLY A 226 8.29 -33.25 -14.04
CA GLY A 226 7.24 -33.30 -13.02
C GLY A 226 7.76 -33.49 -11.59
N LYS A 227 8.90 -34.19 -11.42
CA LYS A 227 9.56 -34.38 -10.11
C LYS A 227 10.02 -33.05 -9.48
N TYR A 228 10.45 -32.11 -10.31
CA TYR A 228 10.97 -30.80 -9.90
C TYR A 228 9.91 -29.71 -9.79
N ALA A 229 8.62 -30.06 -9.97
CA ALA A 229 7.51 -29.11 -9.90
C ALA A 229 7.46 -28.35 -8.56
N ARG A 230 7.90 -28.98 -7.46
CA ARG A 230 7.98 -28.33 -6.13
C ARG A 230 8.98 -27.17 -6.09
N VAL A 231 10.06 -27.24 -6.88
CA VAL A 231 11.12 -26.22 -6.91
C VAL A 231 10.86 -25.20 -8.03
N LEU A 232 10.51 -25.66 -9.23
CA LEU A 232 10.29 -24.81 -10.40
C LEU A 232 8.93 -24.10 -10.38
N GLY A 233 7.92 -24.70 -9.75
CA GLY A 233 6.55 -24.18 -9.70
C GLY A 233 6.44 -22.83 -8.97
N PRO A 234 6.88 -22.71 -7.71
CA PRO A 234 6.84 -21.45 -6.96
C PRO A 234 7.66 -20.33 -7.62
N LYS A 235 8.72 -20.68 -8.34
CA LYS A 235 9.57 -19.73 -9.08
C LYS A 235 8.99 -19.33 -10.44
N GLY A 236 7.91 -19.98 -10.90
CA GLY A 236 7.29 -19.72 -12.19
C GLY A 236 8.12 -20.17 -13.40
N LEU A 237 9.18 -20.94 -13.19
CA LEU A 237 10.09 -21.42 -14.24
C LEU A 237 9.62 -22.72 -14.90
N MET A 238 8.55 -23.32 -14.37
CA MET A 238 8.01 -24.56 -14.92
C MET A 238 7.41 -24.31 -16.32
N PRO A 239 7.78 -25.12 -17.34
CA PRO A 239 7.27 -24.96 -18.69
C PRO A 239 5.75 -25.17 -18.74
N ASN A 240 5.07 -24.40 -19.58
CA ASN A 240 3.62 -24.49 -19.74
C ASN A 240 3.25 -24.44 -21.23
N PRO A 241 2.42 -25.37 -21.72
CA PRO A 241 1.92 -25.34 -23.11
C PRO A 241 1.23 -24.03 -23.49
N LYS A 242 0.47 -23.40 -22.58
CA LYS A 242 -0.21 -22.12 -22.87
C LYS A 242 0.77 -20.96 -23.08
N SER A 243 1.95 -21.05 -22.47
CA SER A 243 3.00 -20.04 -22.61
C SER A 243 3.85 -20.28 -23.86
N GLY A 244 3.61 -21.37 -24.60
CA GLY A 244 4.40 -21.77 -25.77
C GLY A 244 5.83 -22.21 -25.43
N THR A 245 6.15 -22.39 -24.15
CA THR A 245 7.45 -22.91 -23.69
C THR A 245 7.55 -24.43 -23.77
N VAL A 246 6.42 -25.10 -24.08
CA VAL A 246 6.37 -26.52 -24.42
C VAL A 246 6.09 -26.64 -25.91
N THR A 247 7.11 -26.96 -26.70
CA THR A 247 6.99 -27.07 -28.15
C THR A 247 7.95 -28.11 -28.71
N ALA A 248 7.57 -28.70 -29.84
CA ALA A 248 8.48 -29.53 -30.64
C ALA A 248 9.50 -28.66 -31.41
N LYS A 249 9.18 -27.38 -31.66
CA LYS A 249 10.03 -26.44 -32.39
C LYS A 249 10.87 -25.57 -31.45
N VAL A 250 11.90 -26.17 -30.87
CA VAL A 250 12.73 -25.53 -29.84
C VAL A 250 13.46 -24.28 -30.35
N ALA A 251 14.01 -24.31 -31.57
CA ALA A 251 14.77 -23.18 -32.10
C ALA A 251 13.92 -21.90 -32.28
N GLU A 252 12.67 -22.04 -32.74
CA GLU A 252 11.73 -20.92 -32.89
C GLU A 252 11.38 -20.35 -31.50
N ALA A 253 11.05 -21.22 -30.53
CA ALA A 253 10.72 -20.78 -29.18
C ALA A 253 11.88 -20.07 -28.47
N VAL A 254 13.13 -20.51 -28.68
CA VAL A 254 14.31 -19.83 -28.12
C VAL A 254 14.43 -18.42 -28.71
N LYS A 255 14.25 -18.25 -30.03
CA LYS A 255 14.30 -16.94 -30.68
C LYS A 255 13.19 -16.01 -30.17
N GLU A 256 11.97 -16.50 -30.04
CA GLU A 256 10.86 -15.73 -29.50
C GLU A 256 11.08 -15.32 -28.04
N ALA A 257 11.58 -16.24 -27.22
CA ALA A 257 11.90 -15.95 -25.83
C ALA A 257 13.00 -14.87 -25.72
N LYS A 258 14.03 -14.92 -26.58
CA LYS A 258 15.05 -13.86 -26.65
C LYS A 258 14.54 -12.53 -27.20
N ALA A 259 13.58 -12.58 -28.12
CA ALA A 259 12.93 -11.37 -28.66
C ALA A 259 12.07 -10.64 -27.61
N GLY A 260 11.95 -11.17 -26.40
CA GLY A 260 11.22 -10.53 -25.31
C GLY A 260 9.75 -10.89 -25.30
N LYS A 261 9.42 -12.15 -25.59
CA LYS A 261 8.09 -12.72 -25.31
C LYS A 261 7.83 -12.67 -23.81
N VAL A 262 6.79 -11.93 -23.42
CA VAL A 262 6.39 -11.79 -22.01
C VAL A 262 5.07 -12.52 -21.79
N GLU A 263 5.00 -13.25 -20.70
CA GLU A 263 3.77 -13.85 -20.22
C GLU A 263 3.05 -12.89 -19.28
N PHE A 264 1.73 -12.74 -19.45
CA PHE A 264 0.89 -12.13 -18.44
C PHE A 264 -0.13 -13.10 -17.88
N ARG A 265 -0.37 -12.93 -16.59
CA ARG A 265 -1.37 -13.65 -15.81
C ARG A 265 -2.12 -12.65 -14.95
N VAL A 266 -3.41 -12.91 -14.77
CA VAL A 266 -4.24 -12.18 -13.82
C VAL A 266 -3.94 -12.66 -12.39
N ASP A 267 -3.64 -11.72 -11.50
CA ASP A 267 -3.48 -12.02 -10.07
C ASP A 267 -4.84 -12.08 -9.35
N LYS A 268 -4.84 -12.46 -8.07
CA LYS A 268 -6.02 -12.56 -7.21
C LYS A 268 -6.82 -11.27 -7.09
N GLN A 269 -6.21 -10.11 -7.37
CA GLN A 269 -6.84 -8.79 -7.37
C GLN A 269 -7.37 -8.36 -8.75
N SER A 270 -7.34 -9.25 -9.74
CA SER A 270 -7.76 -8.95 -11.12
C SER A 270 -6.84 -7.96 -11.85
N ILE A 271 -5.60 -7.82 -11.39
CA ILE A 271 -4.60 -6.92 -11.98
C ILE A 271 -3.57 -7.75 -12.77
N ILE A 272 -3.19 -7.25 -13.94
CA ILE A 272 -2.04 -7.71 -14.71
C ILE A 272 -0.87 -6.76 -14.45
N HIS A 273 0.29 -7.32 -14.15
CA HIS A 273 1.55 -6.59 -14.01
C HIS A 273 2.52 -7.03 -15.10
N LEU A 274 3.02 -6.07 -15.89
CA LEU A 274 3.92 -6.33 -17.01
C LEU A 274 5.03 -5.29 -17.07
N ALA A 275 6.26 -5.71 -17.33
CA ALA A 275 7.34 -4.81 -17.68
C ALA A 275 7.32 -4.58 -19.20
N VAL A 276 7.14 -3.32 -19.62
CA VAL A 276 7.05 -2.92 -21.04
C VAL A 276 8.37 -2.40 -21.60
N GLY A 277 9.39 -2.23 -20.76
CA GLY A 277 10.73 -1.81 -21.18
C GLY A 277 11.55 -1.27 -20.02
N LYS A 278 12.58 -0.50 -20.36
CA LYS A 278 13.43 0.20 -19.40
C LYS A 278 13.40 1.71 -19.61
N VAL A 279 13.83 2.46 -18.60
CA VAL A 279 13.91 3.93 -18.66
C VAL A 279 14.88 4.42 -19.74
N SER A 280 15.88 3.60 -20.08
CA SER A 280 16.82 3.87 -21.18
C SER A 280 16.21 3.81 -22.59
N PHE A 281 14.98 3.29 -22.75
CA PHE A 281 14.34 3.17 -24.06
C PHE A 281 13.82 4.51 -24.54
N LYS A 282 13.69 4.67 -25.86
CA LYS A 282 13.07 5.86 -26.43
C LYS A 282 11.57 5.89 -26.05
N PRO A 283 10.97 7.07 -25.82
CA PRO A 283 9.55 7.19 -25.51
C PRO A 283 8.63 6.49 -26.53
N GLU A 284 8.99 6.56 -27.81
CA GLU A 284 8.27 5.89 -28.91
C GLU A 284 8.24 4.37 -28.75
N GLN A 285 9.39 3.76 -28.40
CA GLN A 285 9.50 2.32 -28.21
C GLN A 285 8.68 1.83 -27.01
N ILE A 286 8.65 2.62 -25.92
CA ILE A 286 7.84 2.34 -24.74
C ILE A 286 6.35 2.42 -25.10
N ALA A 287 5.95 3.42 -25.89
CA ALA A 287 4.57 3.59 -26.31
C ALA A 287 4.10 2.44 -27.22
N GLU A 288 4.91 2.03 -28.20
CA GLU A 288 4.58 0.91 -29.09
C GLU A 288 4.50 -0.43 -28.34
N ASN A 289 5.42 -0.69 -27.41
CA ASN A 289 5.36 -1.86 -26.54
C ASN A 289 4.07 -1.85 -25.70
N ALA A 290 3.73 -0.72 -25.07
CA ALA A 290 2.53 -0.59 -24.25
C ALA A 290 1.24 -0.78 -25.07
N GLN A 291 1.17 -0.21 -26.28
CA GLN A 291 0.04 -0.41 -27.19
C GLN A 291 -0.12 -1.87 -27.62
N THR A 292 0.98 -2.55 -27.94
CA THR A 292 0.97 -3.97 -28.29
C THR A 292 0.42 -4.83 -27.16
N VAL A 293 0.82 -4.53 -25.91
CA VAL A 293 0.31 -5.21 -24.72
C VAL A 293 -1.18 -4.93 -24.50
N LEU A 294 -1.62 -3.67 -24.60
CA LEU A 294 -3.02 -3.31 -24.40
C LEU A 294 -3.93 -3.99 -25.44
N LYS A 295 -3.48 -4.05 -26.70
CA LYS A 295 -4.17 -4.78 -27.76
C LYS A 295 -4.25 -6.28 -27.45
N ALA A 296 -3.14 -6.91 -27.08
CA ALA A 296 -3.12 -8.33 -26.72
C ALA A 296 -4.02 -8.65 -25.51
N ILE A 297 -4.11 -7.75 -24.53
CA ILE A 297 -5.02 -7.89 -23.39
C ILE A 297 -6.47 -7.80 -23.85
N ALA A 298 -6.80 -6.84 -24.72
CA ALA A 298 -8.14 -6.67 -25.28
C ALA A 298 -8.60 -7.89 -26.10
N ASP A 299 -7.69 -8.46 -26.90
CA ASP A 299 -7.93 -9.67 -27.69
C ASP A 299 -8.12 -10.91 -26.79
N ALA A 300 -7.46 -10.93 -25.62
CA ALA A 300 -7.59 -12.00 -24.63
C ALA A 300 -8.86 -11.92 -23.77
N LYS A 301 -9.84 -11.07 -24.13
CA LYS A 301 -11.09 -10.92 -23.38
C LYS A 301 -11.90 -12.23 -23.38
N PRO A 302 -12.22 -12.80 -22.20
CA PRO A 302 -13.10 -13.96 -22.10
C PRO A 302 -14.53 -13.60 -22.49
N SER A 303 -15.21 -14.52 -23.19
CA SER A 303 -16.62 -14.36 -23.60
C SER A 303 -17.59 -14.29 -22.40
N SER A 304 -17.21 -14.84 -21.26
CA SER A 304 -18.00 -14.80 -20.02
C SER A 304 -18.12 -13.40 -19.41
N VAL A 305 -17.21 -12.47 -19.74
CA VAL A 305 -17.12 -11.16 -19.08
C VAL A 305 -18.06 -10.16 -19.75
N LYS A 306 -19.15 -9.82 -19.05
CA LYS A 306 -20.10 -8.78 -19.44
C LYS A 306 -19.72 -7.43 -18.82
N GLY A 307 -19.68 -6.37 -19.61
CA GLY A 307 -19.33 -5.01 -19.16
C GLY A 307 -17.90 -4.58 -19.49
N THR A 308 -17.41 -3.57 -18.75
CA THR A 308 -16.10 -2.95 -18.97
C THR A 308 -14.97 -3.89 -18.56
N TYR A 309 -14.25 -4.41 -19.55
CA TYR A 309 -13.18 -5.38 -19.35
C TYR A 309 -11.90 -4.74 -18.78
N ILE A 310 -11.48 -3.57 -19.29
CA ILE A 310 -10.34 -2.81 -18.76
C ILE A 310 -10.88 -1.67 -17.90
N GLN A 311 -10.66 -1.72 -16.59
CA GLN A 311 -11.18 -0.71 -15.65
C GLN A 311 -10.23 0.47 -15.49
N LYS A 312 -8.94 0.19 -15.34
CA LYS A 312 -7.90 1.21 -15.11
C LYS A 312 -6.58 0.76 -15.67
N VAL A 313 -5.89 1.67 -16.37
CA VAL A 313 -4.53 1.48 -16.84
C VAL A 313 -3.62 2.46 -16.10
N THR A 314 -2.53 1.97 -15.54
CA THR A 314 -1.52 2.78 -14.88
C THR A 314 -0.14 2.36 -15.34
N MET A 315 0.70 3.34 -15.65
CA MET A 315 2.11 3.12 -15.94
C MET A 315 2.97 3.67 -14.80
N THR A 316 4.05 3.00 -14.48
CA THR A 316 4.97 3.44 -13.44
C THR A 316 6.40 2.99 -13.77
N THR A 317 7.39 3.68 -13.21
CA THR A 317 8.76 3.18 -13.20
C THR A 317 9.03 2.47 -11.88
N THR A 318 9.98 1.54 -11.85
CA THR A 318 10.42 0.93 -10.59
C THR A 318 10.79 2.03 -9.58
N MET A 319 10.15 2.01 -8.40
CA MET A 319 10.26 3.02 -7.32
C MET A 319 9.75 4.43 -7.65
N GLY A 320 9.10 4.63 -8.79
CA GLY A 320 8.52 5.90 -9.22
C GLY A 320 7.04 6.07 -8.81
N PRO A 321 6.50 7.28 -8.98
CA PRO A 321 5.06 7.52 -8.95
C PRO A 321 4.33 6.83 -10.13
N SER A 322 3.03 6.64 -10.00
CA SER A 322 2.17 6.06 -11.04
C SER A 322 1.46 7.14 -11.85
N ILE A 323 1.39 6.96 -13.16
CA ILE A 323 0.67 7.82 -14.10
C ILE A 323 -0.59 7.07 -14.56
N SER A 324 -1.75 7.71 -14.42
CA SER A 324 -3.01 7.15 -14.93
C SER A 324 -3.08 7.36 -16.44
N VAL A 325 -3.28 6.27 -17.18
CA VAL A 325 -3.35 6.29 -18.64
C VAL A 325 -4.80 6.13 -19.08
N SER A 326 -5.19 6.85 -20.13
CA SER A 326 -6.49 6.69 -20.76
C SER A 326 -6.67 5.24 -21.23
N THR A 327 -7.83 4.68 -20.93
CA THR A 327 -8.21 3.32 -21.38
C THR A 327 -8.70 3.33 -22.84
N THR A 328 -9.01 4.50 -23.37
CA THR A 328 -9.46 4.71 -24.75
C THR A 328 -8.36 5.44 -25.50
N SER A 329 -7.49 4.70 -26.18
CA SER A 329 -6.50 5.24 -27.13
C SER A 329 -6.06 4.14 -28.09
#